data_AF-A0A329ZIW0-F1
#
_entry.id   AF-A0A329ZIW0-F1
#
_cell.length_a   1.000
_cell.length_b   1.000
_cell.length_c   1.000
_cell.angle_alpha   90.00
_cell.angle_beta   90.00
_cell.angle_gamma   90.00
#
_symmetry.space_group_name_H-M   'P 1'
#
loop_
_entity.id
_entity.type
_entity.pdbx_description
1 polymer ?
#
loop_
_entity_poly.entity_id
_entity_poly.type
_entity_poly.pdbx_seq_one_letter_code
_entity_poly.pdbx_strand_id
1 'polypeptide(L)'
;MDYSKLGEISKLNNKIFPFKEVVKNIEKCEVLKFDNDELLNILKTACSNTITPVNNIEFSARPNEFGNIVANLFAVECRNMQLEYQKPKNSYGKDKESGYPDGLLVFKDKYYYIELKTCEESKQNQTLRTFFYSPSQSSKIIYDAPHLLICFLTTKKNNILLLNGNFHIVDMYEKNVKLKLEYNSNNKELYGGKLL
;
A
#
# COMPACT_ATOMS: atom_id res chain seq x y z
N MET A 1 -23.70 19.86 8.00
CA MET A 1 -22.74 19.64 6.91
C MET A 1 -23.17 20.53 5.76
N ASP A 2 -22.26 21.31 5.20
CA ASP A 2 -22.57 22.17 4.05
C ASP A 2 -22.47 21.34 2.77
N TYR A 3 -23.62 20.97 2.21
CA TYR A 3 -23.69 20.14 1.01
C TYR A 3 -23.24 20.87 -0.26
N SER A 4 -23.11 22.20 -0.25
CA SER A 4 -22.64 22.98 -1.41
C SER A 4 -21.22 22.58 -1.82
N LYS A 5 -20.39 22.18 -0.85
CA LYS A 5 -19.01 21.73 -1.08
C LYS A 5 -18.90 20.42 -1.86
N LEU A 6 -19.97 19.61 -1.91
CA LEU A 6 -19.95 18.36 -2.70
C LEU A 6 -19.74 18.63 -4.20
N GLY A 7 -20.30 19.73 -4.70
CA GLY A 7 -20.10 20.17 -6.09
C GLY A 7 -18.65 20.58 -6.36
N GLU A 8 -17.99 21.23 -5.40
CA GLU A 8 -16.58 21.61 -5.52
C GLU A 8 -15.64 20.41 -5.50
N ILE A 9 -15.85 19.49 -4.55
CA ILE A 9 -15.06 18.25 -4.44
C ILE A 9 -15.20 17.41 -5.72
N SER A 10 -16.40 17.33 -6.29
CA SER A 10 -16.65 16.58 -7.53
C SER A 10 -15.84 17.09 -8.71
N LYS A 11 -15.53 18.39 -8.77
CA LYS A 11 -14.66 18.99 -9.82
C LYS A 11 -13.20 18.54 -9.73
N LEU A 12 -12.77 17.96 -8.60
CA LEU A 12 -11.43 17.41 -8.44
C LEU A 12 -11.32 15.96 -8.93
N ASN A 13 -12.45 15.29 -9.21
CA ASN A 13 -12.44 13.90 -9.68
C ASN A 13 -11.63 13.75 -10.98
N ASN A 14 -10.86 12.66 -11.09
CA ASN A 14 -9.93 12.34 -12.17
C ASN A 14 -8.74 13.30 -12.36
N LYS A 15 -8.59 14.34 -11.53
CA LYS A 15 -7.40 15.18 -11.55
C LYS A 15 -6.19 14.44 -10.98
N ILE A 16 -5.02 14.81 -11.49
CA ILE A 16 -3.73 14.25 -11.12
C ILE A 16 -3.02 15.25 -10.19
N PHE A 17 -2.42 14.72 -9.13
CA PHE A 17 -1.72 15.48 -8.11
C PHE A 17 -0.38 14.79 -7.80
N PRO A 18 0.69 15.55 -7.50
CA PRO A 18 1.89 14.97 -6.92
C PRO A 18 1.54 14.31 -5.58
N PHE A 19 1.99 13.07 -5.37
CA PHE A 19 1.70 12.31 -4.15
C PHE A 19 2.15 13.04 -2.89
N LYS A 20 3.35 13.62 -2.92
CA LYS A 20 3.88 14.43 -1.81
C LYS A 20 2.96 15.60 -1.42
N GLU A 21 2.35 16.27 -2.40
CA GLU A 21 1.44 17.39 -2.14
C GLU A 21 0.12 16.90 -1.54
N VAL A 22 -0.35 15.71 -1.96
CA VAL A 22 -1.53 15.08 -1.37
C VAL A 22 -1.30 14.76 0.11
N VAL A 23 -0.20 14.09 0.44
CA VAL A 23 0.13 13.74 1.83
C VAL A 23 0.33 14.99 2.67
N LYS A 24 1.11 15.97 2.19
CA LYS A 24 1.35 17.25 2.89
C LYS A 24 0.06 17.99 3.22
N ASN A 25 -0.86 18.10 2.28
CA ASN A 25 -2.06 18.90 2.47
C ASN A 25 -3.18 18.18 3.23
N ILE A 26 -3.23 16.85 3.17
CA ILE A 26 -4.26 16.04 3.83
C ILE A 26 -3.79 15.56 5.20
N GLU A 27 -2.61 14.94 5.26
CA GLU A 27 -2.08 14.25 6.46
C GLU A 27 -1.17 15.14 7.29
N LYS A 28 -0.72 16.28 6.75
CA LYS A 28 0.19 17.22 7.41
C LYS A 28 1.58 16.64 7.71
N CYS A 29 2.01 15.66 6.92
CA CYS A 29 3.36 15.10 6.91
C CYS A 29 4.04 15.34 5.55
N GLU A 30 5.37 15.40 5.56
CA GLU A 30 6.19 15.51 4.35
C GLU A 30 6.60 14.12 3.84
N VAL A 31 6.44 13.91 2.52
CA VAL A 31 7.05 12.76 1.84
C VAL A 31 8.48 13.12 1.53
N LEU A 32 9.43 12.42 2.14
CA LEU A 32 10.85 12.63 1.94
C LEU A 32 11.37 11.80 0.76
N LYS A 33 12.41 12.29 0.08
CA LYS A 33 13.10 11.51 -0.95
C LYS A 33 13.88 10.38 -0.31
N PHE A 34 13.82 9.18 -0.88
CA PHE A 34 14.60 8.06 -0.38
C PHE A 34 16.08 8.18 -0.79
N ASP A 35 16.99 8.00 0.17
CA ASP A 35 18.43 8.24 -0.01
C ASP A 35 19.34 7.22 0.73
N ASN A 36 18.83 6.04 1.08
CA ASN A 36 19.56 5.07 1.92
C ASN A 36 19.87 3.75 1.19
N ASP A 37 21.05 3.67 0.57
CA ASP A 37 21.48 2.50 -0.22
C ASP A 37 21.66 1.23 0.61
N GLU A 38 22.08 1.35 1.87
CA GLU A 38 22.22 0.22 2.78
C GLU A 38 20.87 -0.42 3.04
N LEU A 39 19.88 0.40 3.41
CA LEU A 39 18.51 -0.07 3.60
C LEU A 39 17.94 -0.65 2.29
N LEU A 40 18.21 -0.03 1.15
CA LEU A 40 17.77 -0.54 -0.14
C LEU A 40 18.29 -1.96 -0.42
N ASN A 41 19.55 -2.22 -0.10
CA ASN A 41 20.15 -3.55 -0.27
C ASN A 41 19.54 -4.58 0.69
N ILE A 42 19.28 -4.20 1.95
CA ILE A 42 18.58 -5.06 2.90
C ILE A 42 17.17 -5.39 2.41
N LEU A 43 16.42 -4.39 1.94
CA LEU A 43 15.06 -4.59 1.40
C LEU A 43 15.05 -5.48 0.16
N LYS A 44 16.04 -5.37 -0.73
CA LYS A 44 16.19 -6.27 -1.88
C LYS A 44 16.38 -7.72 -1.43
N THR A 45 17.23 -7.95 -0.43
CA THR A 45 17.42 -9.29 0.13
C THR A 45 16.16 -9.80 0.81
N ALA A 46 15.45 -8.97 1.59
CA ALA A 46 14.17 -9.35 2.20
C ALA A 46 13.12 -9.73 1.13
N CYS A 47 13.06 -8.98 0.02
CA CYS A 47 12.20 -9.31 -1.12
C CYS A 47 12.57 -10.68 -1.71
N SER A 48 13.85 -10.92 -2.02
CA SER A 48 14.31 -12.20 -2.54
C SER A 48 13.99 -13.37 -1.62
N ASN A 49 14.21 -13.21 -0.30
CA ASN A 49 13.92 -14.25 0.69
C ASN A 49 12.43 -14.54 0.83
N THR A 50 11.56 -13.56 0.55
CA THR A 50 10.09 -13.71 0.64
C THR A 50 9.55 -14.68 -0.43
N ILE A 51 10.24 -14.81 -1.56
CA ILE A 51 9.71 -15.49 -2.76
C ILE A 51 9.48 -16.98 -2.50
N THR A 52 10.48 -17.67 -1.94
CA THR A 52 10.41 -19.13 -1.72
C THR A 52 9.32 -19.50 -0.71
N PRO A 53 9.23 -18.88 0.49
CA PRO A 53 8.16 -19.15 1.44
C PRO A 53 6.76 -18.90 0.86
N VAL A 54 6.57 -17.84 0.07
CA VAL A 54 5.27 -17.56 -0.57
C VAL A 54 4.90 -18.68 -1.54
N ASN A 55 5.84 -19.09 -2.40
CA ASN A 55 5.58 -20.09 -3.44
C ASN A 55 5.31 -21.49 -2.87
N ASN A 56 5.76 -21.78 -1.65
CA ASN A 56 5.50 -23.05 -0.96
C ASN A 56 4.06 -23.19 -0.42
N ILE A 57 3.24 -22.13 -0.44
CA ILE A 57 1.86 -22.15 0.09
C ILE A 57 0.86 -22.76 -0.92
N GLU A 58 1.23 -22.93 -2.19
CA GLU A 58 0.36 -23.47 -3.26
C GLU A 58 -1.02 -22.78 -3.33
N PHE A 59 -1.03 -21.45 -3.39
CA PHE A 59 -2.26 -20.66 -3.32
C PHE A 59 -3.02 -20.60 -4.66
N SER A 60 -4.32 -20.92 -4.65
CA SER A 60 -5.18 -20.95 -5.85
C SER A 60 -6.47 -20.10 -5.76
N ALA A 61 -6.62 -19.25 -4.75
CA ALA A 61 -7.80 -18.41 -4.55
C ALA A 61 -7.61 -16.97 -5.09
N ARG A 62 -8.30 -15.98 -4.50
CA ARG A 62 -8.37 -14.61 -5.07
C ARG A 62 -7.00 -13.91 -5.00
N PRO A 63 -6.59 -13.17 -6.05
CA PRO A 63 -5.32 -12.44 -6.04
C PRO A 63 -5.13 -11.48 -4.84
N ASN A 64 -6.19 -10.87 -4.34
CA ASN A 64 -6.09 -9.98 -3.16
C ASN A 64 -5.66 -10.72 -1.89
N GLU A 65 -6.13 -11.95 -1.70
CA GLU A 65 -5.74 -12.80 -0.57
C GLU A 65 -4.29 -13.26 -0.70
N PHE A 66 -3.83 -13.50 -1.93
CA PHE A 66 -2.42 -13.76 -2.22
C PHE A 66 -1.52 -12.57 -1.82
N GLY A 67 -1.95 -11.33 -2.11
CA GLY A 67 -1.25 -10.13 -1.67
C GLY A 67 -1.05 -10.05 -0.15
N ASN A 68 -2.06 -10.47 0.64
CA ASN A 68 -1.95 -10.53 2.10
C ASN A 68 -0.92 -11.56 2.57
N ILE A 69 -0.84 -12.71 1.90
CA ILE A 69 0.17 -13.74 2.19
C ILE A 69 1.58 -13.19 1.93
N VAL A 70 1.78 -12.55 0.77
CA VAL A 70 3.05 -11.90 0.42
C VAL A 70 3.42 -10.85 1.47
N ALA A 71 2.48 -10.01 1.89
CA ALA A 71 2.73 -8.96 2.87
C ALA A 71 3.15 -9.51 4.23
N ASN A 72 2.48 -10.57 4.71
CA ASN A 72 2.81 -11.21 5.98
C ASN A 72 4.20 -11.86 5.95
N LEU A 73 4.53 -12.58 4.87
CA LEU A 73 5.83 -13.24 4.74
C LEU A 73 6.97 -12.22 4.55
N PHE A 74 6.75 -11.14 3.81
CA PHE A 74 7.70 -10.04 3.73
C PHE A 74 8.00 -9.44 5.10
N ALA A 75 6.98 -9.22 5.93
CA ALA A 75 7.16 -8.71 7.29
C ALA A 75 7.99 -9.67 8.16
N VAL A 76 7.85 -10.99 7.98
CA VAL A 76 8.68 -11.99 8.66
C VAL A 76 10.14 -11.88 8.20
N GLU A 77 10.38 -11.79 6.90
CA GLU A 77 11.74 -11.66 6.36
C GLU A 77 12.43 -10.37 6.81
N CYS A 78 11.73 -9.23 6.85
CA CYS A 78 12.27 -8.01 7.44
C CYS A 78 12.75 -8.24 8.88
N ARG A 79 11.94 -8.88 9.72
CA ARG A 79 12.31 -9.14 11.12
C ARG A 79 13.46 -10.13 11.26
N ASN A 80 13.53 -11.16 10.40
CA ASN A 80 14.67 -12.07 10.34
C ASN A 80 15.98 -11.33 10.03
N MET A 81 15.89 -10.26 9.24
CA MET A 81 17.00 -9.35 8.93
C MET A 81 17.19 -8.25 9.98
N GLN A 82 16.58 -8.36 11.16
CA GLN A 82 16.67 -7.40 12.26
C GLN A 82 16.15 -6.00 11.92
N LEU A 83 15.30 -5.87 10.91
CA LEU A 83 14.58 -4.64 10.63
C LEU A 83 13.39 -4.48 11.58
N GLU A 84 13.22 -3.27 12.12
CA GLU A 84 12.08 -2.91 12.95
C GLU A 84 10.84 -2.66 12.10
N TYR A 85 10.26 -3.73 11.56
CA TYR A 85 9.08 -3.70 10.70
C TYR A 85 7.80 -4.04 11.48
N GLN A 86 6.84 -3.12 11.44
CA GLN A 86 5.54 -3.26 12.09
C GLN A 86 4.39 -2.76 11.21
N LYS A 87 3.16 -3.16 11.56
CA LYS A 87 1.98 -2.52 10.98
C LYS A 87 1.90 -1.08 11.51
N PRO A 88 1.57 -0.08 10.66
CA PRO A 88 1.42 1.29 11.14
C PRO A 88 0.24 1.41 12.10
N LYS A 89 0.47 2.07 13.23
CA LYS A 89 -0.59 2.53 14.12
C LYS A 89 -1.21 3.79 13.55
N ASN A 90 -2.50 4.00 13.80
CA ASN A 90 -3.13 5.25 13.40
C ASN A 90 -2.77 6.42 14.35
N SER A 91 -3.19 7.63 13.99
CA SER A 91 -3.03 8.86 14.78
C SER A 91 -3.59 8.81 16.21
N TYR A 92 -4.41 7.80 16.53
CA TYR A 92 -4.94 7.55 17.88
C TYR A 92 -4.24 6.39 18.60
N GLY A 93 -3.13 5.87 18.04
CA GLY A 93 -2.37 4.75 18.59
C GLY A 93 -3.04 3.38 18.45
N LYS A 94 -4.16 3.28 17.72
CA LYS A 94 -4.88 2.02 17.49
C LYS A 94 -4.39 1.34 16.23
N ASP A 95 -4.34 0.00 16.28
CA ASP A 95 -4.09 -0.80 15.09
C ASP A 95 -5.25 -0.67 14.11
N LYS A 96 -4.92 -0.52 12.83
CA LYS A 96 -5.87 -0.58 11.72
C LYS A 96 -5.43 -1.68 10.77
N GLU A 97 -6.28 -2.69 10.59
CA GLU A 97 -5.98 -3.79 9.66
C GLU A 97 -5.91 -3.34 8.21
N SER A 98 -6.71 -2.34 7.81
CA SER A 98 -6.84 -1.90 6.43
C SER A 98 -6.38 -0.46 6.20
N GLY A 99 -6.12 -0.14 4.94
CA GLY A 99 -5.73 1.19 4.47
C GLY A 99 -4.22 1.40 4.42
N TYR A 100 -3.82 2.35 3.60
CA TYR A 100 -2.45 2.73 3.35
C TYR A 100 -1.79 3.39 4.57
N PRO A 101 -0.50 3.13 4.84
CA PRO A 101 0.35 2.12 4.21
C PRO A 101 0.22 0.74 4.88
N ASP A 102 0.75 -0.30 4.22
CA ASP A 102 0.81 -1.67 4.75
C ASP A 102 1.79 -1.83 5.93
N GLY A 103 2.93 -1.10 5.89
CA GLY A 103 4.03 -1.24 6.83
C GLY A 103 4.67 0.09 7.26
N LEU A 104 5.20 0.10 8.49
CA LEU A 104 6.11 1.11 9.00
C LEU A 104 7.40 0.41 9.41
N LEU A 105 8.50 0.90 8.86
CA LEU A 105 9.84 0.43 9.14
C LEU A 105 10.63 1.52 9.86
N VAL A 106 11.38 1.14 10.89
CA VAL A 106 12.40 1.99 11.51
C VAL A 106 13.79 1.45 11.17
N PHE A 107 14.67 2.32 10.70
CA PHE A 107 16.06 1.99 10.42
C PHE A 107 16.95 3.18 10.72
N LYS A 108 17.92 3.01 11.63
CA LYS A 108 18.85 4.06 12.08
C LYS A 108 18.10 5.35 12.49
N ASP A 109 17.10 5.18 13.36
CA ASP A 109 16.26 6.26 13.90
C ASP A 109 15.46 7.06 12.85
N LYS A 110 15.32 6.53 11.63
CA LYS A 110 14.48 7.09 10.57
C LYS A 110 13.29 6.19 10.27
N TYR A 111 12.15 6.81 9.98
CA TYR A 111 10.92 6.13 9.59
C TYR A 111 10.82 5.96 8.08
N TYR A 112 10.23 4.84 7.64
CA TYR A 112 9.96 4.54 6.25
C TYR A 112 8.60 3.86 6.13
N TYR A 113 7.72 4.37 5.26
CA TYR A 113 6.46 3.72 4.97
C TYR A 113 6.62 2.73 3.82
N ILE A 114 6.11 1.52 3.99
CA ILE A 114 6.17 0.45 2.99
C ILE A 114 4.76 0.10 2.56
N GLU A 115 4.54 0.09 1.25
CA GLU A 115 3.32 -0.40 0.61
C GLU A 115 3.65 -1.62 -0.24
N LEU A 116 2.88 -2.70 -0.08
CA LEU A 116 3.12 -3.95 -0.78
C LEU A 116 2.05 -4.17 -1.85
N LYS A 117 2.50 -4.60 -3.03
CA LYS A 117 1.64 -4.95 -4.14
C LYS A 117 2.12 -6.21 -4.83
N THR A 118 1.17 -6.89 -5.46
CA THR A 118 1.44 -7.97 -6.39
C THR A 118 0.89 -7.56 -7.76
N CYS A 119 1.67 -7.76 -8.82
CA CYS A 119 1.24 -7.48 -10.19
C CYS A 119 1.56 -8.66 -11.09
N GLU A 120 0.69 -8.96 -12.04
CA GLU A 120 1.02 -9.94 -13.08
C GLU A 120 2.10 -9.35 -13.99
N GLU A 121 3.16 -10.11 -14.29
CA GLU A 121 4.30 -9.62 -15.06
C GLU A 121 3.88 -9.00 -16.41
N SER A 122 2.92 -9.63 -17.09
CA SER A 122 2.35 -9.17 -18.37
C SER A 122 1.59 -7.83 -18.28
N LYS A 123 1.25 -7.38 -17.07
CA LYS A 123 0.39 -6.20 -16.81
C LYS A 123 1.12 -5.00 -16.22
N GLN A 124 2.44 -5.06 -16.07
CA GLN A 124 3.22 -3.98 -15.44
C GLN A 124 3.07 -2.61 -16.13
N ASN A 125 2.90 -2.61 -17.45
CA ASN A 125 2.74 -1.38 -18.24
C ASN A 125 1.27 -0.98 -18.45
N GLN A 126 0.32 -1.65 -17.79
CA GLN A 126 -1.10 -1.32 -17.93
C GLN A 126 -1.51 -0.14 -17.06
N THR A 127 -2.51 0.61 -17.50
CA THR A 127 -3.06 1.78 -16.81
C THR A 127 -4.01 1.43 -15.66
N LEU A 128 -4.11 0.13 -15.30
CA LEU A 128 -4.98 -0.34 -14.23
C LEU A 128 -4.53 0.25 -12.88
N ARG A 129 -5.51 0.66 -12.08
CA ARG A 129 -5.28 1.22 -10.74
C ARG A 129 -4.77 0.14 -9.80
N THR A 130 -3.49 0.23 -9.43
CA THR A 130 -2.85 -0.72 -8.51
C THR A 130 -2.53 -0.10 -7.15
N PHE A 131 -2.52 1.23 -7.04
CA PHE A 131 -2.28 1.97 -5.81
C PHE A 131 -3.56 2.66 -5.31
N PHE A 132 -3.89 2.46 -4.04
CA PHE A 132 -5.06 3.07 -3.40
C PHE A 132 -4.64 3.75 -2.10
N TYR A 133 -4.84 5.06 -2.05
CA TYR A 133 -4.74 5.85 -0.83
C TYR A 133 -6.10 6.49 -0.59
N SER A 134 -6.70 6.14 0.55
CA SER A 134 -7.99 6.66 1.00
C SER A 134 -7.76 7.48 2.26
N PRO A 135 -7.74 8.83 2.15
CA PRO A 135 -7.64 9.71 3.30
C PRO A 135 -8.63 9.33 4.40
N SER A 136 -8.19 9.37 5.65
CA SER A 136 -9.08 9.13 6.77
C SER A 136 -8.72 10.01 7.97
N GLN A 137 -9.70 10.35 8.79
CA GLN A 137 -9.44 11.11 10.03
C GLN A 137 -8.52 10.37 11.02
N SER A 138 -8.44 9.04 10.89
CA SER A 138 -7.52 8.17 11.64
C SER A 138 -6.42 7.66 10.70
N SER A 139 -5.59 8.58 10.21
CA SER A 139 -4.50 8.24 9.29
C SER A 139 -3.43 7.38 9.96
N LYS A 140 -2.77 6.55 9.15
CA LYS A 140 -1.58 5.78 9.50
C LYS A 140 -0.27 6.54 9.18
N ILE A 141 -0.37 7.66 8.46
CA ILE A 141 0.77 8.51 8.12
C ILE A 141 0.88 9.58 9.20
N ILE A 142 1.86 9.43 10.09
CA ILE A 142 2.06 10.28 11.28
C ILE A 142 3.51 10.77 11.45
N TYR A 143 4.36 10.52 10.44
CA TYR A 143 5.79 10.87 10.45
C TYR A 143 6.17 11.42 9.08
N ASP A 144 7.09 12.37 9.06
CA ASP A 144 7.80 12.76 7.85
C ASP A 144 8.76 11.64 7.47
N ALA A 145 8.57 11.03 6.30
CA ALA A 145 9.27 9.79 5.94
C ALA A 145 9.31 9.59 4.42
N PRO A 146 10.27 8.81 3.89
CA PRO A 146 10.14 8.25 2.57
C PRO A 146 9.02 7.21 2.51
N HIS A 147 8.35 7.16 1.35
CA HIS A 147 7.29 6.20 1.08
C HIS A 147 7.74 5.29 -0.08
N LEU A 148 7.92 4.00 0.21
CA LEU A 148 8.34 3.01 -0.77
C LEU A 148 7.18 2.09 -1.13
N LEU A 149 6.97 1.89 -2.42
CA LEU A 149 6.09 0.84 -2.94
C LEU A 149 6.95 -0.32 -3.42
N ILE A 150 6.70 -1.51 -2.87
CA ILE A 150 7.33 -2.75 -3.27
C ILE A 150 6.30 -3.59 -4.02
N CYS A 151 6.59 -3.88 -5.28
CA CYS A 151 5.72 -4.67 -6.15
C CYS A 151 6.38 -6.00 -6.48
N PHE A 152 5.82 -7.10 -5.99
CA PHE A 152 6.22 -8.44 -6.38
C PHE A 152 5.52 -8.86 -7.67
N LEU A 153 6.29 -9.40 -8.61
CA LEU A 153 5.74 -9.86 -9.88
C LEU A 153 5.26 -11.30 -9.76
N THR A 154 4.10 -11.55 -10.36
CA THR A 154 3.37 -12.79 -10.25
C THR A 154 3.22 -13.47 -11.60
N THR A 155 3.15 -14.80 -11.54
CA THR A 155 2.77 -15.68 -12.64
C THR A 155 1.73 -16.68 -12.13
N LYS A 156 1.09 -17.38 -13.07
CA LYS A 156 0.10 -18.41 -12.75
C LYS A 156 0.46 -19.72 -13.45
N LYS A 157 0.62 -20.80 -12.68
CA LYS A 157 0.92 -22.15 -13.19
C LYS A 157 -0.09 -23.12 -12.63
N ASN A 158 -0.80 -23.87 -13.48
CA ASN A 158 -1.82 -24.84 -13.06
C ASN A 158 -2.83 -24.27 -12.06
N ASN A 159 -3.31 -23.05 -12.32
CA ASN A 159 -4.18 -22.28 -11.43
C ASN A 159 -3.60 -21.81 -10.09
N ILE A 160 -2.33 -22.08 -9.81
CA ILE A 160 -1.61 -21.61 -8.61
C ILE A 160 -0.95 -20.27 -8.93
N LEU A 161 -1.16 -19.28 -8.07
CA LEU A 161 -0.46 -18.00 -8.10
C LEU A 161 0.90 -18.13 -7.44
N LEU A 162 1.92 -17.62 -8.11
CA LEU A 162 3.32 -17.68 -7.69
C LEU A 162 3.99 -16.33 -7.89
N LEU A 163 4.99 -16.03 -7.07
CA LEU A 163 5.98 -14.99 -7.34
C LEU A 163 6.98 -15.50 -8.37
N ASN A 164 7.25 -14.72 -9.42
CA ASN A 164 8.06 -15.15 -10.56
C ASN A 164 9.58 -14.96 -10.36
N GLY A 165 10.02 -14.47 -9.21
CA GLY A 165 11.43 -14.14 -8.94
C GLY A 165 11.76 -12.64 -9.00
N ASN A 166 10.91 -11.84 -9.64
CA ASN A 166 11.18 -10.41 -9.88
C ASN A 166 10.34 -9.51 -8.98
N PHE A 167 10.88 -8.34 -8.65
CA PHE A 167 10.19 -7.30 -7.89
C PHE A 167 10.71 -5.91 -8.23
N HIS A 168 9.91 -4.89 -7.92
CA HIS A 168 10.27 -3.48 -8.05
C HIS A 168 10.17 -2.79 -6.71
N ILE A 169 11.12 -1.91 -6.41
CA ILE A 169 11.07 -0.98 -5.27
C ILE A 169 11.00 0.43 -5.85
N VAL A 170 9.95 1.16 -5.52
CA VAL A 170 9.62 2.46 -6.10
C VAL A 170 9.58 3.51 -5.01
N ASP A 171 10.38 4.56 -5.15
CA ASP A 171 10.23 5.78 -4.35
C ASP A 171 9.00 6.58 -4.85
N MET A 172 8.09 6.88 -3.93
CA MET A 172 6.86 7.62 -4.19
C MET A 172 7.06 9.15 -4.24
N TYR A 173 8.24 9.67 -3.89
CA TYR A 173 8.52 11.12 -3.77
C TYR A 173 8.14 11.93 -5.03
N GLU A 174 8.47 11.42 -6.22
CA GLU A 174 8.19 12.09 -7.51
C GLU A 174 6.95 11.52 -8.23
N LYS A 175 6.18 10.65 -7.57
CA LYS A 175 5.03 9.99 -8.20
C LYS A 175 3.79 10.86 -8.15
N ASN A 176 2.98 10.71 -9.19
CA ASN A 176 1.68 11.35 -9.30
C ASN A 176 0.57 10.34 -8.98
N VAL A 177 -0.49 10.81 -8.32
CA VAL A 177 -1.70 10.05 -8.03
C VAL A 177 -2.91 10.73 -8.62
N LYS A 178 -3.94 9.95 -8.96
CA LYS A 178 -5.18 10.45 -9.53
C LYS A 178 -6.30 10.33 -8.51
N LEU A 179 -7.00 11.42 -8.23
CA LEU A 179 -8.17 11.38 -7.35
C LEU A 179 -9.30 10.64 -8.08
N LYS A 180 -9.85 9.61 -7.45
CA LYS A 180 -11.12 9.02 -7.87
C LYS A 180 -12.09 9.05 -6.71
N LEU A 181 -13.21 9.74 -6.91
CA LEU A 181 -14.31 9.80 -5.95
C LEU A 181 -15.29 8.66 -6.21
N GLU A 182 -15.76 8.06 -5.12
CA GLU A 182 -16.83 7.07 -5.13
C GLU A 182 -17.72 7.28 -3.89
N TYR A 183 -19.02 7.07 -4.06
CA TYR A 183 -19.95 6.95 -2.94
C TYR A 183 -20.09 5.46 -2.60
N ASN A 184 -20.03 5.13 -1.32
CA ASN A 184 -20.23 3.76 -0.84
C ASN A 184 -21.37 3.72 0.19
N SER A 185 -21.91 2.53 0.40
CA SER A 185 -22.89 2.25 1.45
C SER A 185 -22.60 0.88 2.06
N ASN A 186 -23.19 0.58 3.22
CA ASN A 186 -23.02 -0.70 3.90
C ASN A 186 -24.34 -1.50 3.89
N ASN A 187 -24.27 -2.80 4.16
CA ASN A 187 -25.44 -3.69 4.13
C ASN A 187 -26.57 -3.23 5.08
N LYS A 188 -26.22 -2.63 6.23
CA LYS A 188 -27.21 -2.13 7.18
C LYS A 188 -27.99 -0.96 6.60
N GLU A 189 -27.35 -0.03 5.91
CA GLU A 189 -28.05 1.10 5.26
C GLU A 189 -28.87 0.64 4.05
N LEU A 190 -28.35 -0.31 3.26
CA LEU A 190 -29.04 -0.79 2.06
C LEU A 190 -30.23 -1.70 2.37
N TYR A 191 -30.14 -2.52 3.42
CA TYR A 191 -31.13 -3.57 3.72
C TYR A 191 -31.79 -3.46 5.10
N GLY A 192 -31.26 -2.62 5.99
CA GLY A 192 -31.80 -2.40 7.33
C GLY A 192 -32.99 -1.45 7.29
N GLY A 193 -34.07 -1.87 6.64
CA GLY A 193 -35.30 -1.10 6.49
C GLY A 193 -36.39 -1.94 5.85
N LYS A 194 -37.53 -1.33 5.52
CA LYS A 194 -38.58 -1.99 4.75
C LYS A 194 -38.09 -2.19 3.32
N LEU A 195 -37.79 -3.44 2.97
CA LEU A 195 -37.51 -3.86 1.61
C LEU A 195 -38.80 -3.83 0.77
N LEU A 196 -38.67 -3.53 -0.52
CA LEU A 196 -39.76 -3.62 -1.49
C LEU A 196 -40.03 -5.07 -1.89
#